data_AF-A0A438XNJ2-F1
#
_entry.id   AF-A0A438XNJ2-F1
#
_cell.length_a   1.000
_cell.length_b   1.000
_cell.length_c   1.000
_cell.angle_alpha   90.00
_cell.angle_beta   90.00
_cell.angle_gamma   90.00
#
_symmetry.space_group_name_H-M   'P 1'
#
loop_
_entity.id
_entity.type
_entity.pdbx_description
1 polymer ?
#
loop_
_entity_poly.entity_id
_entity_poly.type
_entity_poly.pdbx_seq_one_letter_code
_entity_poly.pdbx_strand_id
1 'polypeptide(L)'
;AKKTSELIPMCHSIMLNGVDIDILEEKETCSFKLYARVKTQAKTGVEMEALMSVSVGLLTIYDMVKAIDKSMTISGVMLEHKSGGKSGDYNAKK
;
A
#
# COMPACT_ATOMS: atom_id res chain seq x y z
N ALA A 1 -1.86 2.62 6.44
CA ALA A 1 -3.30 2.93 6.41
C ALA A 1 -3.72 3.89 7.52
N LYS A 2 -3.90 3.44 8.77
CA LYS A 2 -4.63 4.22 9.80
C LYS A 2 -3.99 5.57 10.20
N LYS A 3 -2.69 5.74 9.95
CA LYS A 3 -1.93 6.97 10.23
C LYS A 3 -1.58 7.77 8.96
N THR A 4 -2.19 7.47 7.82
CA THR A 4 -1.83 8.13 6.56
C THR A 4 -2.04 9.65 6.62
N SER A 5 -3.15 10.12 7.18
CA SER A 5 -3.42 11.56 7.32
C SER A 5 -2.47 12.28 8.31
N GLU A 6 -1.80 11.56 9.20
CA GLU A 6 -0.78 12.14 10.08
C GLU A 6 0.56 12.36 9.34
N LEU A 7 0.79 11.60 8.26
CA LEU A 7 2.06 11.58 7.54
C LEU A 7 2.00 12.38 6.23
N ILE A 8 0.84 12.46 5.60
CA ILE A 8 0.66 13.16 4.31
C ILE A 8 -0.13 14.45 4.57
N PRO A 9 0.49 15.65 4.48
CA PRO A 9 -0.11 16.89 4.96
C PRO A 9 -1.47 17.24 4.34
N MET A 10 -1.68 16.89 3.07
CA MET A 10 -2.91 17.21 2.33
C MET A 10 -3.90 16.04 2.27
N CYS A 11 -3.64 14.94 2.99
CA CYS A 11 -4.60 13.86 3.12
C CYS A 11 -5.67 14.21 4.14
N HIS A 12 -6.93 13.93 3.79
CA HIS A 12 -8.03 14.07 4.71
C HIS A 12 -7.94 13.00 5.80
N SER A 13 -8.34 13.33 7.02
CA SER A 13 -8.56 12.31 8.05
C SER A 13 -9.85 11.55 7.74
N ILE A 14 -9.74 10.25 7.48
CA ILE A 14 -10.83 9.40 7.02
C ILE A 14 -10.96 8.18 7.94
N MET A 15 -12.19 7.85 8.32
CA MET A 15 -12.47 6.59 9.01
C MET A 15 -12.42 5.42 8.02
N LEU A 16 -11.53 4.46 8.28
CA LEU A 16 -11.38 3.28 7.42
C LEU A 16 -12.33 2.18 7.88
N ASN A 17 -13.02 1.54 6.94
CA ASN A 17 -13.93 0.42 7.22
C ASN A 17 -13.23 -0.95 7.11
N GLY A 18 -12.12 -1.02 6.37
CA GLY A 18 -11.34 -2.25 6.23
C GLY A 18 -9.94 -1.98 5.69
N VAL A 19 -8.98 -2.76 6.18
CA VAL A 19 -7.59 -2.78 5.71
C VAL A 19 -7.15 -4.23 5.70
N ASP A 20 -6.99 -4.79 4.51
CA ASP A 20 -6.49 -6.15 4.28
C ASP A 20 -5.05 -6.04 3.75
N ILE A 21 -4.14 -6.84 4.29
CA ILE A 21 -2.72 -6.88 3.91
C ILE A 21 -2.37 -8.33 3.59
N ASP A 22 -1.84 -8.55 2.39
CA ASP A 22 -1.38 -9.86 1.92
C ASP A 22 0.10 -9.76 1.54
N ILE A 23 0.90 -10.73 1.97
CA ILE A 23 2.32 -10.84 1.62
C ILE A 23 2.52 -12.17 0.91
N LEU A 24 3.09 -12.12 -0.29
CA LEU A 24 3.43 -13.29 -1.10
C LEU A 24 4.94 -13.38 -1.26
N GLU A 25 5.47 -14.57 -1.05
CA GLU A 25 6.87 -14.90 -1.32
C GLU A 25 7.01 -15.36 -2.78
N GLU A 26 7.91 -14.73 -3.51
CA GLU A 26 8.18 -14.99 -4.93
C GLU A 26 9.55 -15.67 -5.07
N LYS A 27 9.55 -17.00 -4.94
CA LYS A 27 10.78 -17.82 -4.89
C LYS A 27 11.64 -17.70 -6.15
N GLU A 28 11.01 -17.55 -7.31
CA GLU A 28 11.73 -17.43 -8.60
C GLU A 28 12.58 -16.17 -8.69
N THR A 29 12.15 -15.10 -8.02
CA THR A 29 12.82 -13.79 -8.04
C THR A 29 13.48 -13.45 -6.71
N CYS A 30 13.45 -14.37 -5.74
CA CYS A 30 13.90 -14.16 -4.36
C CYS A 30 13.34 -12.86 -3.76
N SER A 31 12.05 -12.59 -3.97
CA SER A 31 11.43 -11.33 -3.54
C SER A 31 10.13 -11.53 -2.75
N PHE A 32 9.67 -10.45 -2.12
CA PHE A 32 8.35 -10.41 -1.48
C PHE A 32 7.46 -9.40 -2.22
N LYS A 33 6.22 -9.77 -2.49
CA LYS A 33 5.17 -8.85 -2.96
C LYS A 33 4.20 -8.59 -1.82
N LEU A 34 3.87 -7.33 -1.61
CA LEU A 34 2.92 -6.91 -0.60
C LEU A 34 1.75 -6.19 -1.25
N TYR A 35 0.56 -6.69 -1.01
CA TYR A 35 -0.70 -6.12 -1.47
C TYR A 35 -1.44 -5.52 -0.28
N ALA A 36 -2.02 -4.34 -0.49
CA ALA A 36 -2.88 -3.69 0.49
C ALA A 36 -4.21 -3.30 -0.14
N ARG A 37 -5.31 -3.74 0.47
CA ARG A 37 -6.66 -3.34 0.09
C ARG A 37 -7.29 -2.53 1.21
N VAL A 38 -7.64 -1.29 0.92
CA VAL A 38 -8.28 -0.39 1.87
C VAL A 38 -9.68 -0.03 1.39
N LYS A 39 -10.64 0.00 2.31
CA LYS A 39 -12.04 0.36 2.04
C LYS A 39 -12.51 1.44 3.00
N THR A 40 -13.30 2.38 2.49
CA THR A 40 -13.99 3.39 3.29
C THR A 40 -15.37 3.72 2.69
N GLN A 41 -16.24 4.32 3.50
CA GLN A 41 -17.45 5.02 3.09
C GLN A 41 -17.28 6.52 3.37
N ALA A 42 -16.48 7.19 2.54
CA ALA A 42 -16.16 8.61 2.69
C ALA A 42 -16.32 9.37 1.38
N LYS A 43 -16.24 10.71 1.45
CA LYS A 43 -16.36 11.60 0.28
C LYS A 43 -15.11 11.64 -0.61
N THR A 44 -14.00 11.08 -0.13
CA THR A 44 -12.71 11.01 -0.83
C THR A 44 -12.24 9.57 -0.90
N GLY A 45 -11.40 9.26 -1.88
CA GLY A 45 -10.80 7.94 -2.04
C GLY A 45 -9.75 7.64 -0.95
N VAL A 46 -9.30 6.39 -0.93
CA VAL A 46 -8.31 5.83 0.00
C VAL A 46 -7.07 5.28 -0.70
N GLU A 47 -6.73 5.86 -1.86
CA GLU A 47 -5.55 5.49 -2.64
C GLU A 47 -4.28 5.66 -1.80
N MET A 48 -4.20 6.75 -1.03
CA MET A 48 -3.04 7.07 -0.21
C MET A 48 -2.92 6.13 0.99
N GLU A 49 -4.02 5.68 1.58
CA GLU A 49 -4.00 4.70 2.66
C GLU A 49 -3.53 3.33 2.19
N ALA A 50 -3.89 2.94 0.95
CA ALA A 50 -3.40 1.71 0.34
C ALA A 50 -1.89 1.80 0.05
N LEU A 51 -1.46 2.84 -0.66
CA LEU A 51 -0.05 3.06 -1.00
C LEU A 51 0.83 3.15 0.25
N MET A 52 0.41 3.92 1.26
CA MET A 52 1.16 4.05 2.51
C MET A 52 1.27 2.71 3.24
N SER A 53 0.26 1.84 3.17
CA SER A 53 0.32 0.52 3.80
C SER A 53 1.36 -0.37 3.14
N VAL A 54 1.44 -0.36 1.80
CA VAL A 54 2.46 -1.09 1.06
C VAL A 54 3.85 -0.54 1.39
N SER A 55 4.04 0.78 1.33
CA SER A 55 5.35 1.39 1.60
C SER A 55 5.87 1.07 3.00
N VAL A 56 5.05 1.23 4.04
CA VAL A 56 5.48 0.95 5.42
C VAL A 56 5.66 -0.55 5.65
N GLY A 57 4.79 -1.38 5.07
CA GLY A 57 4.93 -2.83 5.16
C GLY A 57 6.24 -3.33 4.52
N LEU A 58 6.59 -2.81 3.35
CA LEU A 58 7.87 -3.13 2.69
C LEU A 58 9.08 -2.61 3.48
N LEU A 59 8.99 -1.40 4.06
CA LEU A 59 10.01 -0.89 4.98
C LEU A 59 10.17 -1.79 6.21
N THR A 60 9.08 -2.36 6.72
CA THR A 60 9.10 -3.29 7.85
C THR A 60 9.80 -4.59 7.47
N ILE A 61 9.50 -5.15 6.29
CA ILE A 61 10.20 -6.33 5.77
C ILE A 61 11.70 -6.03 5.65
N TYR A 62 12.05 -4.90 5.02
CA TYR A 62 13.44 -4.48 4.91
C TYR A 62 14.12 -4.40 6.29
N ASP A 63 13.45 -3.79 7.27
CA ASP A 63 13.96 -3.67 8.65
C ASP A 63 14.25 -5.03 9.29
N MET A 64 13.41 -6.03 9.05
CA MET A 64 13.55 -7.38 9.59
C MET A 64 14.73 -8.15 8.98
N VAL A 65 15.02 -7.96 7.68
CA VAL A 65 16.01 -8.76 6.95
C VAL A 65 17.29 -8.02 6.57
N LYS A 66 17.39 -6.70 6.83
CA LYS A 66 18.59 -5.87 6.52
C LYS A 66 19.90 -6.36 7.16
N ALA A 67 19.83 -7.20 8.20
CA ALA A 67 21.01 -7.80 8.80
C ALA A 67 21.62 -8.89 7.91
N ILE A 68 20.82 -9.53 7.07
CA ILE A 68 21.21 -10.60 6.15
C ILE A 68 21.73 -10.01 4.84
N ASP A 69 20.95 -9.09 4.26
CA ASP A 69 21.30 -8.42 3.02
C ASP A 69 20.86 -6.95 3.07
N LYS A 70 21.80 -6.02 2.83
CA LYS A 70 21.52 -4.57 2.80
C LYS A 70 21.23 -4.06 1.39
N SER A 71 21.52 -4.85 0.36
CA SER A 71 21.40 -4.48 -1.06
C SER A 71 19.97 -4.59 -1.59
N MET A 72 19.05 -5.14 -0.79
CA MET A 72 17.63 -5.27 -1.15
C MET A 72 17.04 -3.93 -1.60
N THR A 73 16.14 -3.99 -2.57
CA THR A 73 15.47 -2.81 -3.11
C THR A 73 13.96 -2.88 -2.90
N ILE A 74 13.37 -1.76 -2.51
CA ILE A 74 11.91 -1.58 -2.52
C ILE A 74 11.57 -0.95 -3.86
N SER A 75 10.72 -1.62 -4.65
CA SER A 75 10.34 -1.18 -5.99
C SER A 75 8.88 -1.52 -6.28
N GLY A 76 8.35 -0.99 -7.40
CA GLY A 76 7.02 -1.36 -7.88
C GLY A 76 5.84 -0.92 -6.99
N VAL A 77 6.04 0.08 -6.13
CA VAL A 77 4.93 0.63 -5.32
C VAL A 77 4.00 1.42 -6.23
N MET A 78 2.80 0.88 -6.48
CA MET A 78 1.82 1.48 -7.36
C MET A 78 0.39 1.13 -6.94
N LEU A 79 -0.58 1.90 -7.44
CA LEU A 79 -2.00 1.61 -7.28
C LEU A 79 -2.43 0.64 -8.38
N GLU A 80 -2.87 -0.57 -8.02
CA GLU A 80 -3.35 -1.55 -9.02
C GLU A 80 -4.80 -1.31 -9.42
N HIS A 81 -5.66 -1.01 -8.45
CA HIS A 81 -7.08 -0.84 -8.65
C HIS A 81 -7.67 0.15 -7.64
N LYS A 82 -8.63 0.95 -8.09
CA LYS A 82 -9.49 1.78 -7.25
C LYS A 82 -10.89 1.76 -7.84
N SER A 83 -11.91 1.65 -7.00
CA SER A 83 -13.30 1.84 -7.41
C SER A 83 -13.99 2.92 -6.58
N GLY A 84 -15.04 3.50 -7.16
CA GLY A 84 -15.87 4.53 -6.53
C GLY A 84 -15.36 5.98 -6.65
N GLY A 85 -16.23 6.91 -6.28
CA GLY A 85 -16.04 8.35 -6.50
C GLY A 85 -16.39 8.79 -7.92
N LYS A 86 -16.36 10.10 -8.16
CA LYS A 86 -16.78 10.70 -9.45
C LYS A 86 -15.87 10.28 -10.63
N SER A 87 -14.60 9.96 -10.36
CA SER A 87 -13.64 9.51 -11.37
C SER A 87 -13.94 8.11 -11.91
N GLY A 88 -14.83 7.35 -11.27
CA GLY A 88 -15.09 5.96 -11.59
C GLY A 88 -13.94 5.04 -11.23
N ASP A 89 -13.99 3.84 -11.81
CA ASP A 89 -13.05 2.77 -11.54
C ASP A 89 -11.76 2.94 -12.33
N TYR A 90 -10.64 2.71 -11.65
CA TYR A 90 -9.30 2.72 -12.21
C TYR A 90 -8.70 1.31 -12.09
N ASN A 91 -8.10 0.86 -13.19
CA ASN A 91 -7.26 -0.33 -13.24
C ASN A 91 -5.93 0.07 -13.89
N ALA A 92 -4.82 -0.27 -13.23
CA ALA A 92 -3.51 -0.04 -13.80
C ALA A 92 -3.35 -0.84 -15.10
N LYS A 93 -2.79 -0.20 -16.13
CA LYS A 93 -2.41 -0.88 -17.36
C LYS A 93 -1.06 -1.56 -17.11
N LYS A 94 -1.05 -2.89 -17.25
CA LYS A 94 0.18 -3.69 -17.24
C LYS A 94 1.02 -3.42 -18.49
#